data_AF-A0A1H7LWS5-F1
#
_entry.id   AF-A0A1H7LWS5-F1
#
_cell.length_a   1.000
_cell.length_b   1.000
_cell.length_c   1.000
_cell.angle_alpha   90.00
_cell.angle_beta   90.00
_cell.angle_gamma   90.00
#
_symmetry.space_group_name_H-M   'P 1'
#
loop_
_entity.id
_entity.type
_entity.pdbx_description
1 polymer ?
#
loop_
_entity_poly.entity_id
_entity_poly.type
_entity_poly.pdbx_seq_one_letter_code
_entity_poly.pdbx_strand_id
1 'polypeptide(L)'
;MRHNAKKDMSPPELTRRRVLGGIGLALAALPLSQFLACGNDDDAGTGPGDGTPDPGAWATGGTAAMVAASTYPNPFASDAGTCQLTCEATLGPCYAETLERKDISEGHDGLPVRLAFRVVNESCAPIAGASVDIWHAAPEGLYSGEDADPFCTGDDPSATAARWFRGTQTTDADGRVDFDSCFPGWYSSRTIHIHFTVRLNGDAYVTSQLVFDDALDDEIINTQPLYNARGPRDTTNATDNVVSADSAPDYSFQTQRMSDGAMLAWKTLVIRSSLSNASCQVPGGNGGGGPGGPGGPPPGFDGGMPPPRDGGMGPPRDGG
;
A
#
# COMPACT_ATOMS: atom_id res chain seq x y z
N MET A 1 62.92 -37.01 -21.98
CA MET A 1 62.05 -38.12 -22.40
C MET A 1 60.86 -38.20 -21.44
N ARG A 2 59.63 -38.20 -21.99
CA ARG A 2 58.30 -38.48 -21.35
C ARG A 2 57.87 -37.47 -20.26
N HIS A 3 57.12 -36.39 -20.53
CA HIS A 3 55.69 -36.30 -20.89
C HIS A 3 54.80 -37.31 -20.16
N ASN A 4 54.01 -36.84 -19.17
CA ASN A 4 52.62 -37.27 -19.06
C ASN A 4 51.73 -36.24 -18.34
N ALA A 5 50.50 -36.16 -18.84
CA ALA A 5 49.59 -35.03 -18.75
C ALA A 5 48.57 -35.11 -17.60
N LYS A 6 47.94 -33.95 -17.36
CA LYS A 6 46.81 -33.66 -16.47
C LYS A 6 45.62 -34.62 -16.60
N LYS A 7 44.83 -34.71 -15.52
CA LYS A 7 43.39 -34.99 -15.62
C LYS A 7 42.63 -34.17 -14.57
N ASP A 8 42.17 -32.99 -14.99
CA ASP A 8 41.07 -32.26 -14.34
C ASP A 8 39.76 -33.04 -14.54
N MET A 9 38.92 -33.06 -13.52
CA MET A 9 37.65 -33.79 -13.50
C MET A 9 36.52 -32.81 -13.20
N SER A 10 35.99 -32.20 -14.26
CA SER A 10 34.75 -31.42 -14.23
C SER A 10 33.54 -32.36 -14.33
N PRO A 11 32.46 -32.16 -13.55
CA PRO A 11 31.20 -32.88 -13.71
C PRO A 11 30.41 -32.39 -14.94
N PRO A 12 29.53 -33.24 -15.52
CA PRO A 12 28.91 -32.97 -16.82
C PRO A 12 27.68 -32.06 -16.75
N GLU A 13 27.57 -31.22 -17.78
CA GLU A 13 26.42 -30.40 -18.17
C GLU A 13 25.16 -31.24 -18.45
N LEU A 14 24.01 -30.83 -17.89
CA LEU A 14 22.69 -31.42 -18.17
C LEU A 14 22.01 -30.67 -19.32
N THR A 15 21.88 -31.34 -20.47
CA THR A 15 21.28 -30.79 -21.69
C THR A 15 19.75 -30.95 -21.73
N ARG A 16 19.06 -29.87 -22.14
CA ARG A 16 17.62 -29.83 -22.52
C ARG A 16 17.25 -30.87 -23.60
N ARG A 17 16.27 -31.74 -23.33
CA ARG A 17 15.40 -32.41 -24.32
C ARG A 17 14.00 -32.54 -23.72
N ARG A 18 13.02 -31.72 -24.14
CA ARG A 18 11.97 -32.03 -25.14
C ARG A 18 11.34 -33.43 -24.97
N VAL A 19 10.12 -33.45 -24.44
CA VAL A 19 9.15 -34.55 -24.60
C VAL A 19 7.86 -33.94 -25.15
N LEU A 20 7.47 -34.37 -26.35
CA LEU A 20 6.18 -34.19 -26.98
C LEU A 20 5.70 -35.59 -27.37
N GLY A 21 4.41 -35.88 -27.17
CA GLY A 21 3.72 -36.95 -27.87
C GLY A 21 2.77 -37.78 -27.01
N GLY A 22 1.47 -37.72 -27.33
CA GLY A 22 0.50 -38.72 -26.89
C GLY A 22 -0.96 -38.26 -26.93
N ILE A 23 -1.57 -38.34 -28.12
CA ILE A 23 -3.01 -38.14 -28.40
C ILE A 23 -3.81 -39.35 -27.91
N GLY A 24 -5.01 -39.12 -27.33
CA GLY A 24 -6.02 -40.14 -27.10
C GLY A 24 -7.43 -39.54 -27.00
N LEU A 25 -8.17 -39.57 -28.12
CA LEU A 25 -9.62 -39.29 -28.18
C LEU A 25 -10.41 -40.47 -27.59
N ALA A 26 -11.46 -40.17 -26.80
CA ALA A 26 -12.65 -41.01 -26.73
C ALA A 26 -13.91 -40.15 -26.47
N LEU A 27 -14.86 -40.23 -27.40
CA LEU A 27 -16.19 -39.62 -27.41
C LEU A 27 -17.17 -40.41 -26.53
N ALA A 28 -18.03 -39.72 -25.78
CA ALA A 28 -19.37 -40.22 -25.40
C ALA A 28 -20.31 -39.05 -25.07
N ALA A 29 -21.53 -39.11 -25.61
CA ALA A 29 -22.52 -38.03 -25.67
C ALA A 29 -23.64 -38.16 -24.61
N LEU A 30 -24.07 -37.00 -24.08
CA LEU A 30 -25.43 -36.48 -23.76
C LEU A 30 -26.52 -37.39 -23.11
N PRO A 31 -27.37 -36.83 -22.20
CA PRO A 31 -28.49 -35.99 -22.63
C PRO A 31 -28.69 -34.67 -21.87
N LEU A 32 -29.09 -33.66 -22.65
CA LEU A 32 -29.78 -32.44 -22.25
C LEU A 32 -31.08 -32.76 -21.50
N SER A 33 -31.35 -32.04 -20.41
CA SER A 33 -32.71 -31.81 -19.93
C SER A 33 -33.02 -30.33 -20.08
N GLN A 34 -33.93 -30.03 -21.00
CA GLN A 34 -34.51 -28.70 -21.20
C GLN A 34 -35.64 -28.51 -20.20
N PHE A 35 -35.61 -27.41 -19.44
CA PHE A 35 -36.82 -26.81 -18.89
C PHE A 35 -36.99 -25.44 -19.55
N LEU A 36 -38.00 -25.33 -20.42
CA LEU A 36 -38.62 -24.06 -20.77
C LEU A 36 -39.56 -23.68 -19.62
N ALA A 37 -39.35 -22.50 -19.04
CA ALA A 37 -40.42 -21.73 -18.42
C ALA A 37 -40.26 -20.27 -18.87
N CYS A 38 -41.21 -19.80 -19.66
CA CYS A 38 -41.38 -18.41 -20.02
C CYS A 38 -42.11 -17.68 -18.89
N GLY A 39 -41.66 -16.47 -18.57
CA GLY A 39 -42.36 -15.51 -17.72
C GLY A 39 -41.51 -14.25 -17.58
N ASN A 40 -41.72 -13.30 -18.50
CA ASN A 40 -41.29 -11.92 -18.32
C ASN A 40 -42.11 -11.31 -17.18
N ASP A 41 -41.43 -10.67 -16.23
CA ASP A 41 -41.90 -9.43 -15.60
C ASP A 41 -40.66 -8.67 -15.07
N ASP A 42 -40.56 -7.42 -15.50
CA ASP A 42 -39.55 -6.44 -15.10
C ASP A 42 -39.78 -6.04 -13.63
N ASP A 43 -38.81 -6.31 -12.75
CA ASP A 43 -38.52 -5.52 -11.53
C ASP A 43 -37.31 -6.14 -10.78
N ALA A 44 -36.10 -5.77 -11.18
CA ALA A 44 -34.90 -6.12 -10.43
C ALA A 44 -34.70 -5.11 -9.29
N GLY A 45 -35.37 -5.38 -8.17
CA GLY A 45 -35.01 -4.81 -6.87
C GLY A 45 -33.60 -5.24 -6.47
N THR A 46 -32.80 -4.28 -6.02
CA THR A 46 -31.46 -4.46 -5.45
C THR A 46 -31.53 -5.26 -4.14
N GLY A 47 -31.41 -6.58 -4.24
CA GLY A 47 -31.03 -7.44 -3.10
C GLY A 47 -29.52 -7.34 -2.84
N PRO A 48 -29.05 -7.57 -1.60
CA PRO A 48 -27.63 -7.70 -1.31
C PRO A 48 -27.11 -8.94 -2.05
N GLY A 49 -26.18 -8.74 -2.98
CA GLY A 49 -25.61 -9.82 -3.77
C GLY A 49 -24.92 -10.84 -2.86
N ASP A 50 -25.44 -12.07 -2.88
CA ASP A 50 -24.71 -13.28 -2.48
C ASP A 50 -23.63 -13.54 -3.54
N GLY A 51 -22.62 -12.66 -3.56
CA GLY A 51 -21.49 -12.76 -4.45
C GLY A 51 -20.51 -13.77 -3.87
N THR A 52 -20.42 -14.95 -4.46
CA THR A 52 -19.20 -15.74 -4.36
C THR A 52 -18.02 -14.83 -4.70
N PRO A 53 -17.06 -14.59 -3.78
CA PRO A 53 -15.93 -13.74 -4.05
C PRO A 53 -15.24 -14.22 -5.32
N ASP A 54 -15.02 -13.31 -6.28
CA ASP A 54 -14.17 -13.63 -7.41
C ASP A 54 -12.78 -13.94 -6.83
N PRO A 55 -12.25 -15.18 -6.99
CA PRO A 55 -10.91 -15.53 -6.47
C PRO A 55 -9.80 -14.66 -7.11
N GLY A 56 -10.14 -13.92 -8.17
CA GLY A 56 -9.32 -12.93 -8.85
C GLY A 56 -9.40 -11.49 -8.31
N ALA A 57 -10.32 -11.16 -7.39
CA ALA A 57 -10.57 -9.79 -6.98
C ALA A 57 -9.90 -9.40 -5.65
N TRP A 58 -9.61 -8.11 -5.51
CA TRP A 58 -9.20 -7.49 -4.25
C TRP A 58 -10.40 -7.39 -3.29
N ALA A 59 -10.14 -7.57 -2.00
CA ALA A 59 -11.14 -7.45 -0.95
C ALA A 59 -11.57 -5.99 -0.72
N THR A 60 -12.77 -5.82 -0.17
CA THR A 60 -13.31 -4.55 0.33
C THR A 60 -13.75 -4.73 1.78
N GLY A 61 -14.18 -3.66 2.47
CA GLY A 61 -14.66 -3.74 3.86
C GLY A 61 -13.59 -3.41 4.91
N GLY A 62 -12.40 -2.96 4.50
CA GLY A 62 -11.31 -2.61 5.40
C GLY A 62 -10.70 -3.81 6.14
N THR A 63 -9.97 -3.55 7.24
CA THR A 63 -9.20 -4.58 7.96
C THR A 63 -10.06 -5.72 8.53
N ALA A 64 -11.38 -5.50 8.71
CA ALA A 64 -12.32 -6.54 9.10
C ALA A 64 -12.41 -7.70 8.09
N ALA A 65 -12.06 -7.47 6.82
CA ALA A 65 -12.04 -8.49 5.78
C ALA A 65 -10.77 -9.37 5.77
N MET A 66 -9.76 -9.08 6.62
CA MET A 66 -8.50 -9.84 6.70
C MET A 66 -8.64 -11.16 7.48
N VAL A 67 -9.58 -12.01 7.06
CA VAL A 67 -9.95 -13.26 7.78
C VAL A 67 -8.83 -14.31 7.80
N ALA A 68 -7.85 -14.22 6.88
CA ALA A 68 -6.71 -15.12 6.82
C ALA A 68 -5.41 -14.49 7.37
N ALA A 69 -5.47 -13.30 7.99
CA ALA A 69 -4.32 -12.52 8.45
C ALA A 69 -3.30 -13.30 9.30
N SER A 70 -3.75 -14.25 10.12
CA SER A 70 -2.87 -15.09 10.98
C SER A 70 -2.00 -16.07 10.19
N THR A 71 -2.31 -16.29 8.91
CA THR A 71 -1.64 -17.24 8.02
C THR A 71 -0.87 -16.57 6.89
N TYR A 72 -0.80 -15.23 6.87
CA TYR A 72 -0.02 -14.52 5.86
C TYR A 72 1.46 -14.93 5.95
N PRO A 73 2.12 -15.16 4.80
CA PRO A 73 3.50 -15.61 4.79
C PRO A 73 4.42 -14.54 5.39
N ASN A 74 5.60 -14.97 5.84
CA ASN A 74 6.69 -14.03 6.12
C ASN A 74 7.36 -13.65 4.79
N PRO A 75 7.20 -12.42 4.28
CA PRO A 75 7.82 -12.02 3.01
C PRO A 75 9.34 -11.87 3.12
N PHE A 76 9.90 -11.91 4.33
CA PHE A 76 11.33 -11.78 4.62
C PHE A 76 12.01 -13.12 4.94
N ALA A 77 11.38 -14.25 4.60
CA ALA A 77 11.92 -15.58 4.86
C ALA A 77 13.22 -15.87 4.08
N SER A 78 13.46 -15.16 2.97
CA SER A 78 14.74 -15.16 2.26
C SER A 78 15.63 -13.99 2.70
N ASP A 79 16.94 -14.11 2.50
CA ASP A 79 17.88 -13.02 2.78
C ASP A 79 17.47 -11.72 2.07
N ALA A 80 17.75 -10.59 2.72
CA ALA A 80 17.34 -9.25 2.28
C ALA A 80 17.94 -8.79 0.93
N GLY A 81 18.74 -9.64 0.27
CA GLY A 81 19.47 -9.28 -0.95
C GLY A 81 20.56 -8.24 -0.65
N THR A 82 20.73 -7.28 -1.55
CA THR A 82 21.64 -6.14 -1.38
C THR A 82 21.03 -5.08 -0.46
N CYS A 83 21.70 -4.75 0.65
CA CYS A 83 21.24 -3.69 1.56
C CYS A 83 21.70 -2.30 1.11
N GLN A 84 20.86 -1.68 0.29
CA GLN A 84 21.00 -0.27 -0.07
C GLN A 84 20.39 0.61 1.03
N LEU A 85 21.15 1.60 1.49
CA LEU A 85 20.72 2.53 2.53
C LEU A 85 19.41 3.23 2.09
N THR A 86 18.44 3.26 2.99
CA THR A 86 17.21 4.03 2.79
C THR A 86 17.50 5.51 3.05
N CYS A 87 17.30 6.35 2.04
CA CYS A 87 17.59 7.77 2.11
C CYS A 87 16.38 8.58 2.58
N GLU A 88 16.67 9.75 3.12
CA GLU A 88 15.69 10.66 3.68
C GLU A 88 14.86 11.34 2.59
N ALA A 89 13.56 11.43 2.84
CA ALA A 89 12.64 12.31 2.13
C ALA A 89 12.01 13.29 3.13
N THR A 90 11.25 14.27 2.62
CA THR A 90 10.55 15.21 3.49
C THR A 90 9.56 14.50 4.42
N LEU A 91 9.49 14.95 5.68
CA LEU A 91 8.43 14.56 6.62
C LEU A 91 7.05 14.94 6.09
N GLY A 92 6.96 16.07 5.38
CA GLY A 92 5.70 16.64 4.90
C GLY A 92 4.88 17.33 6.01
N PRO A 93 3.87 18.14 5.62
CA PRO A 93 3.04 18.90 6.57
C PRO A 93 1.99 18.03 7.27
N CYS A 94 1.73 16.82 6.77
CA CYS A 94 0.67 15.95 7.25
C CYS A 94 1.15 14.96 8.34
N TYR A 95 2.31 15.20 8.96
CA TYR A 95 2.68 14.45 10.15
C TYR A 95 1.83 14.91 11.34
N ALA A 96 1.37 13.93 12.12
CA ALA A 96 0.70 14.09 13.40
C ALA A 96 1.12 12.90 14.27
N GLU A 97 0.95 13.02 15.58
CA GLU A 97 1.28 11.99 16.56
C GLU A 97 0.65 10.64 16.18
N THR A 98 1.50 9.61 16.17
CA THR A 98 1.14 8.21 15.87
C THR A 98 0.85 7.46 17.17
N LEU A 99 -0.01 6.43 17.09
CA LEU A 99 -0.40 5.62 18.25
C LEU A 99 0.23 4.23 18.18
N GLU A 100 0.63 3.65 19.32
CA GLU A 100 1.12 2.27 19.34
C GLU A 100 -0.03 1.28 19.10
N ARG A 101 -0.11 0.72 17.89
CA ARG A 101 -1.13 -0.24 17.49
C ARG A 101 -0.76 -0.94 16.18
N LYS A 102 -1.26 -2.17 16.05
CA LYS A 102 -1.13 -2.95 14.82
C LYS A 102 -2.17 -2.55 13.76
N ASP A 103 -3.45 -2.57 14.11
CA ASP A 103 -4.51 -2.09 13.22
C ASP A 103 -4.60 -0.57 13.35
N ILE A 104 -4.26 0.13 12.27
CA ILE A 104 -4.26 1.59 12.21
C ILE A 104 -5.51 2.15 11.53
N SER A 105 -6.44 1.31 11.06
CA SER A 105 -7.57 1.74 10.22
C SER A 105 -8.66 2.50 10.96
N GLU A 106 -8.79 2.31 12.28
CA GLU A 106 -9.96 2.74 13.06
C GLU A 106 -11.30 2.25 12.48
N GLY A 107 -11.29 1.13 11.75
CA GLY A 107 -12.48 0.56 11.12
C GLY A 107 -12.90 1.26 9.83
N HIS A 108 -12.05 2.11 9.24
CA HIS A 108 -12.29 2.66 7.90
C HIS A 108 -12.41 1.55 6.86
N ASP A 109 -13.32 1.77 5.90
CA ASP A 109 -13.46 0.91 4.72
C ASP A 109 -12.31 1.15 3.72
N GLY A 110 -12.09 0.18 2.85
CA GLY A 110 -11.04 0.20 1.83
C GLY A 110 -10.57 -1.19 1.46
N LEU A 111 -9.60 -1.25 0.54
CA LEU A 111 -8.85 -2.46 0.27
C LEU A 111 -7.96 -2.76 1.49
N PRO A 112 -8.16 -3.85 2.24
CA PRO A 112 -7.31 -4.17 3.38
C PRO A 112 -5.87 -4.48 2.96
N VAL A 113 -4.91 -3.97 3.74
CA VAL A 113 -3.47 -4.13 3.50
C VAL A 113 -2.76 -4.51 4.80
N ARG A 114 -1.98 -5.60 4.78
CA ARG A 114 -0.89 -5.79 5.74
C ARG A 114 0.36 -5.11 5.20
N LEU A 115 0.87 -4.13 5.95
CA LEU A 115 2.15 -3.48 5.71
C LEU A 115 3.20 -4.14 6.60
N ALA A 116 4.12 -4.89 5.99
CA ALA A 116 5.22 -5.55 6.68
C ALA A 116 6.54 -4.82 6.41
N PHE A 117 7.25 -4.44 7.46
CA PHE A 117 8.57 -3.81 7.35
C PHE A 117 9.62 -4.67 8.02
N ARG A 118 10.83 -4.68 7.46
CA ARG A 118 12.01 -5.25 8.10
C ARG A 118 13.10 -4.19 8.21
N VAL A 119 13.48 -3.83 9.42
CA VAL A 119 14.56 -2.87 9.69
C VAL A 119 15.88 -3.62 9.85
N VAL A 120 16.85 -3.24 9.05
CA VAL A 120 18.22 -3.80 9.08
C VAL A 120 19.26 -2.67 9.08
N ASN A 121 20.48 -2.98 9.49
CA ASN A 121 21.63 -2.08 9.32
C ASN A 121 22.29 -2.26 7.95
N GLU A 122 23.33 -1.46 7.68
CA GLU A 122 24.11 -1.48 6.43
C GLU A 122 24.81 -2.83 6.14
N SER A 123 24.92 -3.72 7.14
CA SER A 123 25.44 -5.09 6.99
C SER A 123 24.31 -6.12 6.82
N CYS A 124 23.09 -5.68 6.53
CA CYS A 124 21.87 -6.52 6.46
C CYS A 124 21.49 -7.22 7.76
N ALA A 125 22.06 -6.83 8.90
CA ALA A 125 21.72 -7.44 10.17
C ALA A 125 20.41 -6.83 10.70
N PRO A 126 19.44 -7.65 11.15
CA PRO A 126 18.18 -7.16 11.70
C PRO A 126 18.39 -6.30 12.95
N ILE A 127 17.56 -5.28 13.10
CA ILE A 127 17.58 -4.37 14.26
C ILE A 127 16.30 -4.56 15.06
N ALA A 128 16.43 -5.19 16.22
CA ALA A 128 15.36 -5.32 17.20
C ALA A 128 15.19 -4.05 18.04
N GLY A 129 13.96 -3.75 18.46
CA GLY A 129 13.67 -2.61 19.34
C GLY A 129 13.68 -1.24 18.67
N ALA A 130 13.75 -1.17 17.33
CA ALA A 130 13.53 0.07 16.60
C ALA A 130 12.02 0.37 16.54
N SER A 131 11.62 1.62 16.78
CA SER A 131 10.25 2.03 16.50
C SER A 131 10.12 2.38 15.03
N VAL A 132 9.04 1.93 14.41
CA VAL A 132 8.65 2.31 13.06
C VAL A 132 7.33 3.03 13.19
N ASP A 133 7.31 4.29 12.78
CA ASP A 133 6.13 5.13 12.73
C ASP A 133 5.68 5.22 11.28
N ILE A 134 4.40 5.00 10.99
CA ILE A 134 3.84 5.14 9.64
C ILE A 134 2.60 6.03 9.64
N TRP A 135 2.41 6.74 8.54
CA TRP A 135 1.18 7.48 8.28
C TRP A 135 0.90 7.59 6.78
N HIS A 136 -0.37 7.61 6.40
CA HIS A 136 -0.78 7.82 5.02
C HIS A 136 -2.18 8.43 4.91
N ALA A 137 -2.53 8.86 3.70
CA ALA A 137 -3.86 9.37 3.41
C ALA A 137 -4.91 8.25 3.41
N ALA A 138 -6.13 8.57 3.84
CA ALA A 138 -7.31 7.72 3.66
C ALA A 138 -7.64 7.52 2.18
N PRO A 139 -8.49 6.53 1.81
CA PRO A 139 -8.90 6.30 0.42
C PRO A 139 -9.41 7.56 -0.31
N GLU A 140 -9.99 8.51 0.42
CA GLU A 140 -10.51 9.78 -0.10
C GLU A 140 -9.42 10.85 -0.32
N GLY A 141 -8.20 10.62 0.14
CA GLY A 141 -7.04 11.51 -0.03
C GLY A 141 -6.80 12.49 1.13
N LEU A 142 -7.57 12.41 2.21
CA LEU A 142 -7.34 13.21 3.42
C LEU A 142 -6.31 12.55 4.33
N TYR A 143 -5.79 13.28 5.31
CA TYR A 143 -5.06 12.75 6.47
C TYR A 143 -5.85 13.04 7.76
N SER A 144 -5.65 12.22 8.80
CA SER A 144 -6.22 12.44 10.13
C SER A 144 -5.29 13.25 11.04
N GLY A 145 -5.79 13.74 12.16
CA GLY A 145 -4.96 14.23 13.26
C GLY A 145 -5.06 15.73 13.48
N GLU A 146 -5.20 16.12 14.74
CA GLU A 146 -5.44 17.52 15.13
C GLU A 146 -4.18 18.38 15.03
N ASP A 147 -3.02 17.73 15.08
CA ASP A 147 -1.69 18.31 15.01
C ASP A 147 -1.07 18.18 13.60
N ALA A 148 -1.82 17.64 12.64
CA ALA A 148 -1.49 17.77 11.23
C ALA A 148 -1.84 19.17 10.72
N ASP A 149 -1.18 19.61 9.64
CA ASP A 149 -1.58 20.86 8.97
C ASP A 149 -3.07 20.80 8.57
N PRO A 150 -3.88 21.85 8.81
CA PRO A 150 -5.31 21.84 8.49
C PRO A 150 -5.60 21.50 7.02
N PHE A 151 -4.71 21.89 6.09
CA PHE A 151 -4.78 21.48 4.68
C PHE A 151 -4.87 19.96 4.51
N CYS A 152 -4.15 19.20 5.32
CA CYS A 152 -4.10 17.74 5.25
C CYS A 152 -5.40 17.08 5.70
N THR A 153 -6.11 17.69 6.65
CA THR A 153 -7.43 17.22 7.13
C THR A 153 -8.59 17.70 6.26
N GLY A 154 -8.32 18.61 5.31
CA GLY A 154 -9.37 19.29 4.55
C GLY A 154 -10.26 20.18 5.41
N ASP A 155 -9.76 20.63 6.57
CA ASP A 155 -10.53 21.26 7.64
C ASP A 155 -11.73 20.43 8.13
N ASP A 156 -11.77 19.12 7.86
CA ASP A 156 -12.87 18.25 8.26
C ASP A 156 -12.75 17.89 9.75
N PRO A 157 -13.76 18.23 10.58
CA PRO A 157 -13.68 17.98 12.02
C PRO A 157 -13.55 16.50 12.40
N SER A 158 -14.07 15.59 11.57
CA SER A 158 -13.95 14.14 11.80
C SER A 158 -12.54 13.65 11.48
N ALA A 159 -11.89 14.18 10.44
CA ALA A 159 -10.49 13.88 10.15
C ALA A 159 -9.55 14.45 11.22
N THR A 160 -9.78 15.70 11.64
CA THR A 160 -9.02 16.37 12.71
C THR A 160 -9.10 15.63 14.04
N ALA A 161 -10.29 15.16 14.43
CA ALA A 161 -10.48 14.45 15.70
C ALA A 161 -10.00 12.99 15.67
N ALA A 162 -9.74 12.42 14.49
CA ALA A 162 -9.35 11.03 14.34
C ALA A 162 -7.83 10.83 14.42
N ARG A 163 -7.41 9.56 14.41
CA ARG A 163 -6.02 9.17 14.21
C ARG A 163 -5.85 8.03 13.21
N TRP A 164 -6.88 7.68 12.42
CA TRP A 164 -6.80 6.62 11.42
C TRP A 164 -5.57 6.72 10.53
N PHE A 165 -5.13 5.58 10.02
CA PHE A 165 -3.96 5.37 9.20
C PHE A 165 -2.65 5.97 9.76
N ARG A 166 -2.55 6.07 11.09
CA ARG A 166 -1.35 6.43 11.84
C ARG A 166 -1.05 5.36 12.86
N GLY A 167 0.19 4.91 12.92
CA GLY A 167 0.61 3.95 13.93
C GLY A 167 2.11 3.85 14.13
N THR A 168 2.47 3.35 15.30
CA THR A 168 3.83 3.03 15.71
C THR A 168 3.88 1.57 16.13
N GLN A 169 4.91 0.85 15.71
CA GLN A 169 5.19 -0.51 16.15
C GLN A 169 6.68 -0.64 16.44
N THR A 170 7.05 -1.55 17.35
CA THR A 170 8.45 -1.83 17.69
C THR A 170 8.90 -3.13 17.03
N THR A 171 10.07 -3.11 16.39
CA THR A 171 10.62 -4.28 15.69
C THR A 171 10.93 -5.43 16.62
N ASP A 172 10.60 -6.64 16.17
CA ASP A 172 10.94 -7.89 16.85
C ASP A 172 12.43 -8.27 16.66
N ALA A 173 12.80 -9.47 17.12
CA ALA A 173 14.17 -9.98 17.03
C ALA A 173 14.70 -10.12 15.57
N ASP A 174 13.80 -10.28 14.60
CA ASP A 174 14.12 -10.37 13.17
C ASP A 174 14.10 -9.00 12.48
N GLY A 175 13.92 -7.93 13.26
CA GLY A 175 13.79 -6.56 12.79
C GLY A 175 12.43 -6.28 12.16
N ARG A 176 11.42 -7.14 12.36
CA ARG A 176 10.14 -7.06 11.67
C ARG A 176 9.10 -6.30 12.48
N VAL A 177 8.27 -5.52 11.78
CA VAL A 177 6.98 -5.01 12.27
C VAL A 177 5.91 -5.24 11.22
N ASP A 178 4.67 -5.42 11.68
CA ASP A 178 3.49 -5.48 10.82
C ASP A 178 2.46 -4.45 11.29
N PHE A 179 1.81 -3.81 10.34
CA PHE A 179 0.60 -3.00 10.50
C PHE A 179 -0.52 -3.55 9.63
N ASP A 180 -1.76 -3.45 10.11
CA ASP A 180 -2.96 -3.73 9.33
C ASP A 180 -3.64 -2.38 9.04
N SER A 181 -3.93 -2.10 7.77
CA SER A 181 -4.42 -0.81 7.27
C SER A 181 -5.35 -0.99 6.06
N CYS A 182 -5.69 0.11 5.39
CA CYS A 182 -6.29 0.12 4.06
C CYS A 182 -5.31 0.73 3.04
N PHE A 183 -5.51 0.42 1.76
CA PHE A 183 -4.69 0.97 0.69
C PHE A 183 -4.81 2.51 0.65
N PRO A 184 -3.69 3.25 0.57
CA PRO A 184 -3.74 4.71 0.65
C PRO A 184 -4.48 5.33 -0.52
N GLY A 185 -5.15 6.46 -0.27
CA GLY A 185 -5.64 7.33 -1.33
C GLY A 185 -4.54 8.23 -1.91
N TRP A 186 -4.93 9.17 -2.76
CA TRP A 186 -4.06 10.21 -3.32
C TRP A 186 -4.70 11.58 -3.14
N TYR A 187 -3.87 12.61 -3.20
CA TYR A 187 -4.26 14.01 -3.24
C TYR A 187 -3.46 14.71 -4.33
N SER A 188 -3.92 15.90 -4.75
CA SER A 188 -3.32 16.58 -5.90
C SER A 188 -1.82 16.78 -5.73
N SER A 189 -1.09 16.66 -6.84
CA SER A 189 0.37 16.81 -6.97
C SER A 189 1.25 15.71 -6.39
N ARG A 190 0.67 14.63 -5.84
CA ARG A 190 1.42 13.53 -5.22
C ARG A 190 0.96 12.17 -5.72
N THR A 191 1.90 11.26 -5.97
CA THR A 191 1.59 9.84 -6.22
C THR A 191 1.05 9.18 -4.94
N ILE A 192 0.51 7.96 -5.04
CA ILE A 192 0.05 7.19 -3.87
C ILE A 192 1.26 6.77 -3.04
N HIS A 193 1.27 7.10 -1.74
CA HIS A 193 2.43 6.88 -0.89
C HIS A 193 2.07 6.62 0.58
N ILE A 194 3.03 6.03 1.29
CA ILE A 194 3.03 5.85 2.74
C ILE A 194 4.30 6.49 3.28
N HIS A 195 4.15 7.35 4.28
CA HIS A 195 5.28 7.89 5.01
C HIS A 195 5.73 6.94 6.11
N PHE A 196 7.02 7.02 6.46
CA PHE A 196 7.53 6.38 7.65
C PHE A 196 8.68 7.15 8.31
N THR A 197 8.87 6.89 9.60
CA THR A 197 10.11 7.22 10.33
C THR A 197 10.58 5.99 11.09
N VAL A 198 11.87 5.69 11.02
CA VAL A 198 12.50 4.67 11.89
C VAL A 198 13.29 5.37 12.98
N ARG A 199 13.01 5.03 14.24
CA ARG A 199 13.74 5.54 15.40
C ARG A 199 14.39 4.42 16.19
N LEU A 200 15.53 4.72 16.80
CA LEU A 200 16.19 3.85 17.75
C LEU A 200 16.50 4.67 19.01
N ASN A 201 16.05 4.19 20.17
CA ASN A 201 16.17 4.91 21.44
C ASN A 201 15.59 6.34 21.40
N GLY A 202 14.55 6.57 20.59
CA GLY A 202 13.89 7.86 20.42
C GLY A 202 14.50 8.76 19.33
N ASP A 203 15.71 8.46 18.85
CA ASP A 203 16.35 9.25 17.79
C ASP A 203 15.92 8.79 16.40
N ALA A 204 15.58 9.73 15.51
CA ALA A 204 15.21 9.43 14.13
C ALA A 204 16.44 9.12 13.27
N TYR A 205 16.49 7.89 12.74
CA TYR A 205 17.58 7.44 11.87
C TYR A 205 17.30 7.75 10.40
N VAL A 206 16.02 7.67 9.99
CA VAL A 206 15.53 8.03 8.66
C VAL A 206 14.05 8.38 8.75
N THR A 207 13.65 9.42 8.03
CA THR A 207 12.26 9.71 7.65
C THR A 207 12.19 9.67 6.15
N SER A 208 11.25 8.92 5.58
CA SER A 208 11.12 8.82 4.13
C SER A 208 9.70 8.41 3.73
N GLN A 209 9.53 8.08 2.46
CA GLN A 209 8.25 7.72 1.86
C GLN A 209 8.41 6.52 0.94
N LEU A 210 7.38 5.68 0.87
CA LEU A 210 7.31 4.54 -0.03
C LEU A 210 6.11 4.68 -0.94
N VAL A 211 6.26 4.21 -2.17
CA VAL A 211 5.24 4.26 -3.23
C VAL A 211 4.82 2.85 -3.62
N PHE A 212 3.83 2.75 -4.50
CA PHE A 212 3.41 1.51 -5.13
C PHE A 212 3.70 1.56 -6.63
N ASP A 213 3.73 0.41 -7.30
CA ASP A 213 3.90 0.37 -8.76
C ASP A 213 2.72 1.04 -9.47
N ASP A 214 2.99 1.85 -10.49
CA ASP A 214 1.96 2.62 -11.18
C ASP A 214 0.87 1.74 -11.81
N ALA A 215 1.21 0.52 -12.27
CA ALA A 215 0.21 -0.38 -12.82
C ALA A 215 -0.70 -0.97 -11.74
N LEU A 216 -0.18 -1.20 -10.53
CA LEU A 216 -0.98 -1.61 -9.37
C LEU A 216 -1.90 -0.48 -8.93
N ASP A 217 -1.38 0.75 -8.86
CA ASP A 217 -2.18 1.94 -8.52
C ASP A 217 -3.35 2.10 -9.51
N ASP A 218 -3.07 2.02 -10.81
CA ASP A 218 -4.09 2.15 -11.85
C ASP A 218 -5.11 0.99 -11.79
N GLU A 219 -4.69 -0.24 -11.47
CA GLU A 219 -5.61 -1.36 -11.26
C GLU A 219 -6.57 -1.09 -10.09
N ILE A 220 -6.03 -0.67 -8.94
CA ILE A 220 -6.82 -0.39 -7.73
C ILE A 220 -7.77 0.78 -7.96
N ILE A 221 -7.28 1.87 -8.55
CA ILE A 221 -8.10 3.04 -8.89
C ILE A 221 -9.27 2.65 -9.77
N ASN A 222 -9.08 1.77 -10.75
CA ASN A 222 -10.15 1.40 -11.68
C ASN A 222 -11.12 0.35 -11.12
N THR A 223 -10.69 -0.50 -10.17
CA THR A 223 -11.47 -1.67 -9.73
C THR A 223 -12.09 -1.54 -8.35
N GLN A 224 -11.51 -0.73 -7.45
CA GLN A 224 -11.99 -0.62 -6.08
C GLN A 224 -13.07 0.46 -5.91
N PRO A 225 -14.21 0.17 -5.24
CA PRO A 225 -15.36 1.08 -5.18
C PRO A 225 -15.08 2.47 -4.59
N LEU A 226 -14.16 2.58 -3.62
CA LEU A 226 -13.81 3.87 -3.00
C LEU A 226 -12.89 4.74 -3.88
N TYR A 227 -12.26 4.15 -4.89
CA TYR A 227 -11.27 4.83 -5.72
C TYR A 227 -11.84 5.15 -7.10
N ASN A 228 -12.56 4.22 -7.72
CA ASN A 228 -13.08 4.40 -9.08
C ASN A 228 -14.09 5.55 -9.20
N ALA A 229 -14.76 5.89 -8.10
CA ALA A 229 -15.69 7.01 -8.03
C ALA A 229 -14.98 8.38 -7.96
N ARG A 230 -13.69 8.44 -7.59
CA ARG A 230 -12.91 9.68 -7.44
C ARG A 230 -12.31 10.18 -8.76
N GLY A 231 -12.27 9.34 -9.79
CA GLY A 231 -11.65 9.64 -11.07
C GLY A 231 -10.14 9.35 -11.10
N PRO A 232 -9.43 9.76 -12.17
CA PRO A 232 -8.01 9.47 -12.31
C PRO A 232 -7.16 10.30 -11.36
N ARG A 233 -6.02 9.75 -10.94
CA ARG A 233 -4.95 10.53 -10.28
C ARG A 233 -4.27 11.49 -11.26
N ASP A 234 -3.82 12.63 -10.75
CA ASP A 234 -3.13 13.67 -11.54
C ASP A 234 -1.60 13.47 -11.59
N THR A 235 -1.06 12.62 -10.72
CA THR A 235 0.37 12.44 -10.50
C THR A 235 0.68 10.95 -10.40
N THR A 236 1.72 10.51 -11.12
CA THR A 236 2.25 9.13 -11.07
C THR A 236 3.64 9.15 -10.45
N ASN A 237 4.26 7.99 -10.23
CA ASN A 237 5.65 7.95 -9.76
C ASN A 237 6.62 8.68 -10.69
N ALA A 238 6.30 8.71 -12.00
CA ALA A 238 7.13 9.40 -12.98
C ALA A 238 7.09 10.94 -12.85
N THR A 239 6.04 11.49 -12.25
CA THR A 239 5.81 12.94 -12.14
C THR A 239 5.75 13.45 -10.69
N ASP A 240 5.89 12.57 -9.69
CA ASP A 240 6.01 12.95 -8.29
C ASP A 240 7.32 13.71 -8.01
N ASN A 241 7.24 14.71 -7.15
CA ASN A 241 8.35 15.61 -6.85
C ASN A 241 9.15 15.21 -5.59
N VAL A 242 8.73 14.17 -4.86
CA VAL A 242 9.41 13.67 -3.66
C VAL A 242 10.12 12.36 -3.95
N VAL A 243 9.42 11.39 -4.54
CA VAL A 243 9.98 10.13 -5.02
C VAL A 243 10.01 10.21 -6.54
N SER A 244 11.19 10.54 -7.09
CA SER A 244 11.36 10.68 -8.54
C SER A 244 11.18 9.35 -9.27
N ALA A 245 10.95 9.41 -10.58
CA ALA A 245 10.90 8.24 -11.47
C ALA A 245 12.12 7.31 -11.30
N ASP A 246 13.31 7.88 -11.15
CA ASP A 246 14.57 7.14 -11.01
C ASP A 246 14.68 6.46 -9.64
N SER A 247 14.07 7.05 -8.60
CA SER A 247 14.04 6.49 -7.25
C SER A 247 12.90 5.49 -7.03
N ALA A 248 11.78 5.63 -7.73
CA ALA A 248 10.58 4.81 -7.51
C ALA A 248 10.85 3.29 -7.42
N PRO A 249 11.72 2.66 -8.26
CA PRO A 249 12.04 1.24 -8.10
C PRO A 249 12.62 0.86 -6.73
N ASP A 250 13.46 1.73 -6.15
CA ASP A 250 14.10 1.52 -4.85
C ASP A 250 13.18 1.87 -3.68
N TYR A 251 12.11 2.63 -3.91
CA TYR A 251 11.14 3.08 -2.89
C TYR A 251 9.74 2.48 -3.06
N SER A 252 9.56 1.53 -3.98
CA SER A 252 8.30 0.82 -4.14
C SER A 252 8.16 -0.33 -3.14
N PHE A 253 6.94 -0.55 -2.65
CA PHE A 253 6.56 -1.80 -1.98
C PHE A 253 6.60 -2.98 -2.96
N GLN A 254 7.05 -4.13 -2.48
CA GLN A 254 6.63 -5.39 -3.09
C GLN A 254 5.23 -5.76 -2.59
N THR A 255 4.41 -6.38 -3.45
CA THR A 255 3.03 -6.71 -3.10
C THR A 255 2.63 -8.12 -3.52
N GLN A 256 1.65 -8.67 -2.82
CA GLN A 256 1.02 -9.96 -3.12
C GLN A 256 -0.45 -9.91 -2.69
N ARG A 257 -1.36 -10.42 -3.54
CA ARG A 257 -2.74 -10.68 -3.14
C ARG A 257 -2.83 -11.97 -2.33
N MET A 258 -3.46 -11.88 -1.17
CA MET A 258 -3.70 -12.99 -0.27
C MET A 258 -4.98 -13.74 -0.64
N SER A 259 -5.16 -14.94 -0.07
CA SER A 259 -6.31 -15.81 -0.38
C SER A 259 -7.67 -15.24 0.04
N ASP A 260 -7.67 -14.31 0.99
CA ASP A 260 -8.85 -13.55 1.43
C ASP A 260 -9.04 -12.25 0.63
N GLY A 261 -8.23 -12.01 -0.41
CA GLY A 261 -8.31 -10.83 -1.28
C GLY A 261 -7.60 -9.59 -0.71
N ALA A 262 -7.09 -9.63 0.51
CA ALA A 262 -6.29 -8.53 1.05
C ALA A 262 -4.91 -8.44 0.39
N MET A 263 -4.27 -7.28 0.51
CA MET A 263 -2.89 -7.09 0.06
C MET A 263 -1.90 -7.36 1.20
N LEU A 264 -0.86 -8.14 0.91
CA LEU A 264 0.39 -8.10 1.67
C LEU A 264 1.35 -7.19 0.91
N ALA A 265 1.78 -6.10 1.52
CA ALA A 265 2.78 -5.18 1.00
C ALA A 265 3.98 -5.13 1.94
N TRP A 266 5.20 -5.19 1.41
CA TRP A 266 6.40 -5.25 2.25
C TRP A 266 7.59 -4.46 1.72
N LYS A 267 8.46 -4.07 2.66
CA LYS A 267 9.72 -3.37 2.38
C LYS A 267 10.79 -3.67 3.43
N THR A 268 12.04 -3.87 2.99
CA THR A 268 13.21 -3.81 3.88
C THR A 268 13.70 -2.37 3.96
N LEU A 269 13.83 -1.83 5.18
CA LEU A 269 14.34 -0.51 5.48
C LEU A 269 15.75 -0.64 6.04
N VAL A 270 16.73 -0.08 5.34
CA VAL A 270 18.14 -0.13 5.75
C VAL A 270 18.48 1.20 6.38
N ILE A 271 18.84 1.20 7.66
CA ILE A 271 19.24 2.42 8.38
C ILE A 271 20.75 2.46 8.60
N ARG A 272 21.29 3.68 8.69
CA ARG A 272 22.70 3.93 9.02
C ARG A 272 23.04 3.30 10.37
N SER A 273 24.26 2.77 10.50
CA SER A 273 24.71 2.13 11.73
C SER A 273 24.92 3.11 12.90
N SER A 274 25.06 4.41 12.59
CA SER A 274 25.25 5.49 13.57
C SER A 274 24.71 6.82 13.03
N LEU A 275 24.14 7.65 13.91
CA LEU A 275 23.72 9.02 13.59
C LEU A 275 24.90 9.96 13.25
N SER A 276 26.13 9.57 13.61
CA SER A 276 27.34 10.29 13.19
C SER A 276 27.63 10.14 11.70
N ASN A 277 27.09 9.12 11.04
CA ASN A 277 27.22 8.93 9.60
C ASN A 277 26.25 9.87 8.90
N ALA A 278 26.68 10.51 7.81
CA ALA A 278 25.83 11.39 7.03
C ALA A 278 24.59 10.63 6.52
N SER A 279 23.42 11.27 6.57
CA SER A 279 22.26 10.76 5.85
C SER A 279 22.42 11.00 4.34
N CYS A 280 21.79 10.16 3.54
CA CYS A 280 21.58 10.44 2.12
C CYS A 280 20.16 10.98 1.92
N GLN A 281 19.92 11.66 0.78
CA GLN A 281 18.60 12.14 0.38
C GLN A 281 18.08 11.30 -0.78
N VAL A 282 16.76 11.13 -0.89
CA VAL A 282 16.14 10.42 -2.02
C VAL A 282 16.60 11.08 -3.34
N PRO A 283 17.28 10.33 -4.24
CA PRO A 283 17.79 10.87 -5.49
C PRO A 283 16.70 11.49 -6.38
N GLY A 284 16.95 12.69 -6.88
CA GLY A 284 16.03 13.39 -7.79
C GLY A 284 14.73 13.87 -7.14
N GLY A 285 14.48 13.56 -5.86
CA GLY A 285 13.43 14.19 -5.08
C GLY A 285 13.81 15.65 -4.84
N ASN A 286 12.89 16.57 -5.09
CA ASN A 286 13.07 17.98 -4.74
C ASN A 286 12.78 18.12 -3.23
N GLY A 287 13.58 17.42 -2.42
CA GLY A 287 13.60 17.49 -0.97
C GLY A 287 14.07 18.88 -0.56
N GLY A 288 13.14 19.83 -0.52
CA GLY A 288 13.33 21.12 0.11
C GLY A 288 13.51 20.93 1.61
N GLY A 289 14.72 20.55 2.02
CA GLY A 289 15.11 20.41 3.42
C GLY A 289 15.43 21.76 4.06
N GLY A 290 14.69 22.08 5.11
CA GLY A 290 14.99 23.11 6.10
C GLY A 290 13.96 23.02 7.25
N PRO A 291 14.36 23.14 8.52
CA PRO A 291 13.46 22.91 9.65
C PRO A 291 12.42 24.03 9.76
N GLY A 292 11.14 23.65 9.73
CA GLY A 292 10.05 24.44 10.34
C GLY A 292 9.55 25.67 9.58
N GLY A 293 9.18 25.55 8.31
CA GLY A 293 8.39 26.58 7.61
C GLY A 293 7.20 25.97 6.88
N PRO A 294 5.97 26.54 6.98
CA PRO A 294 4.82 26.02 6.28
C PRO A 294 5.03 26.15 4.77
N GLY A 295 5.11 25.01 4.08
CA GLY A 295 5.08 24.97 2.63
C GLY A 295 3.73 25.54 2.17
N GLY A 296 3.76 26.58 1.35
CA GLY A 296 2.53 27.21 0.85
C GLY A 296 1.67 26.22 0.06
N PRO A 297 0.33 26.40 0.06
CA PRO A 297 -0.57 25.49 -0.62
C PRO A 297 -0.28 25.47 -2.13
N PRO A 298 -0.37 24.31 -2.79
CA PRO A 298 -0.22 24.21 -4.23
C PRO A 298 -1.36 24.98 -4.95
N PRO A 299 -1.07 25.61 -6.10
CA PRO A 299 -2.08 26.34 -6.87
C PRO A 299 -3.06 25.35 -7.55
N GLY A 300 -4.35 25.41 -7.21
CA GLY A 300 -5.39 24.72 -8.00
C GLY A 300 -6.59 24.12 -7.26
N PHE A 301 -6.73 24.29 -5.94
CA PHE A 301 -7.93 23.83 -5.24
C PHE A 301 -9.12 24.79 -5.47
N ASP A 302 -9.79 24.66 -6.61
CA ASP A 302 -11.19 25.09 -6.73
C ASP A 302 -12.04 24.03 -6.02
N GLY A 303 -12.49 24.37 -4.81
CA GLY A 303 -13.32 23.53 -3.93
C GLY A 303 -14.70 23.21 -4.52
N GLY A 304 -14.73 22.33 -5.53
CA GLY A 304 -15.95 21.75 -6.07
C GLY A 304 -16.59 20.78 -5.09
N MET A 305 -17.28 21.29 -4.08
CA MET A 305 -18.28 20.54 -3.33
C MET A 305 -19.35 20.01 -4.30
N PRO A 306 -19.72 18.72 -4.27
CA PRO A 306 -20.98 18.29 -4.86
C PRO A 306 -22.14 18.95 -4.11
N PRO A 307 -23.23 19.36 -4.80
CA PRO A 307 -24.34 20.04 -4.15
C PRO A 307 -25.01 19.14 -3.10
N PRO A 308 -25.55 19.72 -2.00
CA PRO A 308 -26.29 18.96 -1.00
C PRO A 308 -27.46 18.23 -1.67
N ARG A 309 -27.64 16.96 -1.36
CA ARG A 309 -28.88 16.24 -1.66
C ARG A 309 -30.01 16.94 -0.89
N ASP A 310 -30.96 17.52 -1.62
CA ASP A 310 -32.16 18.15 -1.06
C ASP A 310 -32.90 17.16 -0.14
N GLY A 311 -32.71 17.34 1.17
CA GLY A 311 -33.59 16.79 2.18
C GLY A 311 -34.94 17.50 2.07
N GLY A 312 -35.97 16.77 1.67
CA GLY A 312 -37.32 17.28 1.47
C GLY A 312 -37.84 18.05 2.68
N MET A 313 -38.13 19.34 2.47
CA MET A 313 -38.96 20.11 3.39
C MET A 313 -40.40 19.60 3.31
N GLY A 314 -40.93 19.10 4.43
CA GLY A 314 -42.35 18.84 4.60
C GLY A 314 -43.17 20.14 4.51
N PRO A 315 -44.47 20.06 4.16
CA PRO A 315 -45.28 21.24 3.87
C PRO A 315 -45.58 22.06 5.14
N PRO A 316 -45.81 23.39 5.01
CA PRO A 316 -46.14 24.25 6.13
C PRO A 316 -47.50 23.89 6.74
N ARG A 317 -47.60 24.02 8.07
CA ARG A 317 -48.88 23.96 8.78
C ARG A 317 -49.65 25.26 8.54
N ASP A 318 -50.85 25.15 8.00
CA ASP A 318 -51.80 26.26 7.89
C ASP A 318 -52.26 26.71 9.29
N GLY A 319 -52.16 28.00 9.54
CA GLY A 319 -52.80 28.69 10.66
C GLY A 319 -53.44 29.97 10.13
N GLY A 320 -54.77 30.03 10.14
CA GLY A 320 -55.58 31.16 9.70
C GLY A 320 -56.90 30.72 9.10
#